data_AF-A0A2Z2MM05-F1
#
_entry.id   AF-A0A2Z2MM05-F1
#
_cell.length_a   1.000
_cell.length_b   1.000
_cell.length_c   1.000
_cell.angle_alpha   90.00
_cell.angle_beta   90.00
_cell.angle_gamma   90.00
#
_symmetry.space_group_name_H-M   'P 1'
#
loop_
_entity.id
_entity.type
_entity.pdbx_description
1 polymer ?
#
loop_
_entity_poly.entity_id
_entity_poly.type
_entity_poly.pdbx_seq_one_letter_code
_entity_poly.pdbx_strand_id
1 'polypeptide(L)'
;MTKVKIRFWIVVFLVIAAVSTPASALGGGGTYTHPIPEDVQVGDVLVGHSQDSDWLIPGYWTHSALVAYRENGEWYVVEAWFSGVRVITLREYLERYDSVALLRVSAPEDTRAGAVGFALAQVGKPYDFAMWTKQVYGRSYYCSELVWAAYMVAGGPDIDAHPGFSWKYLWGVAPQEIYDDSDTAVVYQHSA
;
A
#
# COMPACT_ATOMS: atom_id res chain seq x y z
N MET A 1 -29.24 -17.81 38.92
CA MET A 1 -28.35 -18.18 37.80
C MET A 1 -27.93 -16.91 37.08
N THR A 2 -26.79 -16.34 37.46
CA THR A 2 -26.34 -15.02 37.00
C THR A 2 -25.30 -15.22 35.91
N LYS A 3 -25.62 -14.87 34.66
CA LYS A 3 -24.68 -14.96 33.53
C LYS A 3 -23.71 -13.78 33.58
N VAL A 4 -22.44 -14.05 33.85
CA VAL A 4 -21.35 -13.07 33.70
C VAL A 4 -21.01 -12.98 32.20
N LYS A 5 -21.13 -11.79 31.61
CA LYS A 5 -20.64 -11.48 30.27
C LYS A 5 -19.21 -10.95 30.38
N ILE A 6 -18.23 -11.76 30.00
CA ILE A 6 -16.83 -11.34 29.90
C ILE A 6 -16.63 -10.73 28.51
N ARG A 7 -16.29 -9.43 28.45
CA ARG A 7 -15.89 -8.74 27.22
C ARG A 7 -14.37 -8.81 27.13
N PHE A 8 -13.88 -9.50 26.11
CA PHE A 8 -12.46 -9.62 25.79
C PHE A 8 -12.05 -8.37 25.00
N TRP A 9 -11.22 -7.50 25.59
CA TRP A 9 -10.55 -6.42 24.87
C TRP A 9 -9.13 -6.90 24.57
N ILE A 10 -8.81 -7.11 23.29
CA ILE A 10 -7.44 -7.41 22.86
C ILE A 10 -6.78 -6.07 22.56
N VAL A 11 -5.79 -5.69 23.38
CA VAL A 11 -4.87 -4.58 23.10
C VAL A 11 -3.60 -5.21 22.55
N VAL A 12 -3.33 -5.01 21.26
CA VAL A 12 -2.09 -5.46 20.62
C VAL A 12 -1.08 -4.32 20.72
N PHE A 13 0.02 -4.54 21.47
CA PHE A 13 1.21 -3.70 21.43
C PHE A 13 2.19 -4.29 20.43
N LEU A 14 2.47 -3.58 19.34
CA LEU A 14 3.45 -3.98 18.33
C LEU A 14 4.69 -3.09 18.49
N VAL A 15 5.79 -3.68 18.93
CA VAL A 15 7.10 -3.01 19.01
C VAL A 15 7.76 -3.15 17.65
N ILE A 16 7.83 -2.06 16.89
CA ILE A 16 8.52 -2.01 15.59
C ILE A 16 9.96 -1.58 15.83
N ALA A 17 10.90 -2.50 15.63
CA ALA A 17 12.32 -2.15 15.55
C ALA A 17 12.62 -1.65 14.13
N ALA A 18 12.92 -0.37 13.98
CA ALA A 18 13.30 0.22 12.70
C ALA A 18 14.72 -0.25 12.31
N VAL A 19 14.83 -1.01 11.22
CA VAL A 19 16.11 -1.33 10.59
C VAL A 19 16.26 -0.45 9.35
N SER A 20 17.04 0.63 9.48
CA SER A 20 17.33 1.54 8.36
C SER A 20 18.33 0.89 7.40
N THR A 21 17.87 0.48 6.22
CA THR A 21 18.74 0.20 5.07
C THR A 21 18.47 1.24 3.98
N PRO A 22 19.52 1.73 3.29
CA PRO A 22 19.36 2.83 2.33
C PRO A 22 18.53 2.36 1.13
N ALA A 23 17.35 2.98 0.97
CA ALA A 23 16.36 2.71 -0.07
C ALA A 23 16.73 3.31 -1.46
N SER A 24 17.93 3.88 -1.59
CA SER A 24 18.27 4.89 -2.61
C SER A 24 18.53 4.36 -4.02
N ALA A 25 18.11 3.15 -4.39
CA ALA A 25 18.45 2.58 -5.69
C ALA A 25 17.38 2.74 -6.78
N LEU A 26 16.15 3.16 -6.47
CA LEU A 26 15.04 3.24 -7.45
C LEU A 26 14.07 4.42 -7.25
N GLY A 27 14.37 5.33 -6.33
CA GLY A 27 13.63 6.58 -6.18
C GLY A 27 14.29 7.66 -7.02
N GLY A 28 13.54 8.24 -7.95
CA GLY A 28 14.03 9.36 -8.75
C GLY A 28 14.50 10.48 -7.83
N GLY A 29 15.71 10.98 -8.07
CA GLY A 29 16.33 12.06 -7.30
C GLY A 29 15.67 13.42 -7.55
N GLY A 30 14.39 13.53 -7.23
CA GLY A 30 13.63 14.78 -7.34
C GLY A 30 13.97 15.72 -6.19
N THR A 31 14.31 16.97 -6.50
CA THR A 31 14.42 18.07 -5.54
C THR A 31 13.05 18.69 -5.21
N TYR A 32 11.97 18.09 -5.71
CA TYR A 32 10.59 18.55 -5.56
C TYR A 32 9.89 17.81 -4.41
N THR A 33 9.17 18.55 -3.57
CA THR A 33 8.37 17.98 -2.49
C THR A 33 6.90 18.28 -2.76
N HIS A 34 6.10 17.22 -2.94
CA HIS A 34 4.66 17.35 -3.09
C HIS A 34 4.02 17.97 -1.83
N PRO A 35 2.96 18.79 -1.99
CA PRO A 35 2.10 19.15 -0.87
C PRO A 35 1.59 17.90 -0.15
N ILE A 36 1.49 17.96 1.19
CA ILE A 36 0.86 16.87 1.94
C ILE A 36 -0.67 17.01 1.78
N PRO A 37 -1.39 15.93 1.40
CA PRO A 37 -2.85 15.98 1.29
C PRO A 37 -3.50 16.25 2.66
N GLU A 38 -4.61 17.00 2.69
CA GLU A 38 -5.30 17.35 3.94
C GLU A 38 -6.26 16.25 4.44
N ASP A 39 -6.96 15.56 3.52
CA ASP A 39 -7.95 14.51 3.81
C ASP A 39 -7.36 13.09 3.67
N VAL A 40 -6.22 12.85 4.33
CA VAL A 40 -5.61 11.51 4.38
C VAL A 40 -6.34 10.65 5.40
N GLN A 41 -6.67 9.40 5.02
CA GLN A 41 -7.34 8.44 5.90
C GLN A 41 -6.61 7.09 5.93
N VAL A 42 -6.78 6.37 7.05
CA VAL A 42 -6.28 5.00 7.20
C VAL A 42 -6.88 4.10 6.11
N GLY A 43 -6.01 3.36 5.43
CA GLY A 43 -6.34 2.47 4.32
C GLY A 43 -6.47 3.16 2.97
N ASP A 44 -6.33 4.47 2.87
CA ASP A 44 -6.12 5.09 1.55
C ASP A 44 -4.89 4.46 0.88
N VAL A 45 -4.98 4.21 -0.42
CA VAL A 45 -3.91 3.63 -1.24
C VAL A 45 -3.12 4.76 -1.87
N LEU A 46 -1.81 4.72 -1.73
CA LEU A 46 -0.91 5.59 -2.48
C LEU A 46 -0.50 4.88 -3.75
N VAL A 47 -0.46 5.62 -4.86
CA VAL A 47 0.27 5.22 -6.07
C VAL A 47 1.27 6.30 -6.43
N GLY A 48 2.46 5.86 -6.84
CA GLY A 48 3.57 6.73 -7.24
C GLY A 48 4.09 6.32 -8.61
N HIS A 49 4.48 7.31 -9.40
CA HIS A 49 5.14 7.12 -10.70
C HIS A 49 6.58 7.61 -10.61
N SER A 50 7.48 6.85 -11.21
CA SER A 50 8.89 7.20 -11.36
C SER A 50 9.36 6.67 -12.70
N GLN A 51 9.86 7.57 -13.55
CA GLN A 51 10.36 7.27 -14.88
C GLN A 51 11.44 6.17 -14.88
N ASP A 52 12.20 6.04 -13.79
CA ASP A 52 13.25 5.02 -13.65
C ASP A 52 12.70 3.58 -13.57
N SER A 53 11.40 3.43 -13.30
CA SER A 53 10.72 2.16 -13.07
C SER A 53 9.63 1.80 -14.09
N ASP A 54 9.30 2.72 -15.01
CA ASP A 54 8.25 2.56 -16.03
C ASP A 54 8.48 1.36 -16.95
N TRP A 55 9.74 1.02 -17.21
CA TRP A 55 10.09 -0.10 -18.10
C TRP A 55 9.81 -1.47 -17.48
N LEU A 56 9.67 -1.54 -16.15
CA LEU A 56 9.53 -2.78 -15.39
C LEU A 56 8.09 -3.05 -14.95
N ILE A 57 7.35 -2.00 -14.59
CA ILE A 57 6.00 -2.11 -14.02
C ILE A 57 4.97 -1.68 -15.06
N PRO A 58 4.05 -2.57 -15.48
CA PRO A 58 3.07 -2.23 -16.51
C PRO A 58 2.10 -1.13 -16.05
N GLY A 59 2.00 -0.07 -16.85
CA GLY A 59 1.11 1.07 -16.57
C GLY A 59 1.88 2.35 -16.31
N TYR A 60 1.17 3.41 -15.94
CA TYR A 60 1.79 4.68 -15.55
C TYR A 60 2.20 4.64 -14.07
N TRP A 61 1.38 4.08 -13.20
CA TRP A 61 1.74 3.97 -11.78
C TRP A 61 2.70 2.80 -11.55
N THR A 62 3.86 3.08 -10.96
CA THR A 62 4.96 2.10 -10.84
C THR A 62 5.13 1.55 -9.42
N HIS A 63 4.49 2.15 -8.42
CA HIS A 63 4.53 1.67 -7.05
C HIS A 63 3.24 1.96 -6.30
N SER A 64 2.96 1.18 -5.25
CA SER A 64 1.82 1.42 -4.37
C SER A 64 2.11 1.10 -2.90
N ALA A 65 1.38 1.77 -2.00
CA ALA A 65 1.44 1.58 -0.55
C ALA A 65 0.09 1.82 0.11
N LEU A 66 -0.06 1.47 1.39
CA LEU A 66 -1.24 1.78 2.20
C LEU A 66 -0.90 2.82 3.26
N VAL A 67 -1.75 3.85 3.41
CA VAL A 67 -1.72 4.74 4.56
C VAL A 67 -2.09 3.94 5.81
N ALA A 68 -1.18 3.86 6.77
CA ALA A 68 -1.30 2.97 7.91
C ALA A 68 -1.85 3.66 9.16
N TYR A 69 -1.17 4.70 9.65
CA TYR A 69 -1.56 5.40 10.88
C TYR A 69 -0.97 6.79 10.93
N ARG A 70 -1.45 7.60 11.87
CA ARG A 70 -0.90 8.93 12.17
C ARG A 70 -0.34 8.95 13.58
N GLU A 71 0.90 9.39 13.73
CA GLU A 71 1.56 9.56 15.02
C GLU A 71 2.30 10.90 15.05
N ASN A 72 2.17 11.66 16.14
CA ASN A 72 2.82 12.97 16.32
C ASN A 72 2.59 13.97 15.17
N GLY A 73 1.44 13.89 14.51
CA GLY A 73 1.07 14.75 13.39
C GLY A 73 1.54 14.28 12.02
N GLU A 74 2.38 13.24 11.96
CA GLU A 74 2.92 12.64 10.73
C GLU A 74 2.18 11.37 10.34
N TRP A 75 1.95 11.18 9.04
CA TRP A 75 1.34 9.98 8.48
C TRP A 75 2.42 8.96 8.15
N TYR A 76 2.12 7.70 8.43
CA TYR A 76 2.95 6.55 8.11
C TYR A 76 2.24 5.66 7.11
N VAL A 77 3.03 5.02 6.26
CA VAL A 77 2.55 4.15 5.18
C VAL A 77 3.27 2.83 5.25
N VAL A 78 2.58 1.75 4.91
CA VAL A 78 3.17 0.41 4.77
C VAL A 78 3.31 0.06 3.30
N GLU A 79 4.51 -0.34 2.90
CA GLU A 79 4.85 -0.70 1.53
C GLU A 79 5.64 -2.00 1.48
N ALA A 80 5.50 -2.77 0.40
CA ALA A 80 6.50 -3.75 0.01
C ALA A 80 7.52 -3.05 -0.90
N TRP A 81 8.76 -2.91 -0.42
CA TRP A 81 9.87 -2.33 -1.18
C TRP A 81 10.93 -3.40 -1.44
N PHE A 82 11.94 -3.10 -2.26
CA PHE A 82 13.03 -4.03 -2.60
C PHE A 82 13.77 -4.58 -1.37
N SER A 83 13.75 -3.84 -0.25
CA SER A 83 14.28 -4.26 1.06
C SER A 83 13.33 -5.13 1.88
N GLY A 84 12.13 -5.43 1.39
CA GLY A 84 11.03 -6.09 2.09
C GLY A 84 9.89 -5.15 2.47
N VAL A 85 8.88 -5.73 3.12
CA VAL A 85 7.73 -4.99 3.67
C VAL A 85 8.18 -4.15 4.84
N ARG A 86 7.88 -2.85 4.81
CA ARG A 86 8.35 -1.87 5.79
C ARG A 86 7.33 -0.75 5.99
N VAL A 87 7.54 0.02 7.05
CA VAL A 87 6.81 1.25 7.33
C VAL A 87 7.75 2.43 7.10
N ILE A 88 7.28 3.42 6.35
CA ILE A 88 7.97 4.69 6.11
C ILE A 88 7.00 5.85 6.39
N THR A 89 7.48 7.09 6.36
CA THR A 89 6.58 8.25 6.44
C THR A 89 5.91 8.51 5.09
N LEU A 90 4.71 9.09 5.11
CA LEU A 90 4.03 9.57 3.91
C LEU A 90 4.92 10.58 3.18
N ARG A 91 5.64 11.43 3.92
CA ARG A 91 6.59 12.39 3.34
C ARG A 91 7.68 11.70 2.53
N GLU A 92 8.31 10.66 3.08
CA GLU A 92 9.34 9.88 2.36
C GLU A 92 8.76 9.25 1.09
N TYR A 93 7.52 8.76 1.15
CA TYR A 93 6.84 8.24 -0.04
C TYR A 93 6.65 9.33 -1.10
N LEU A 94 6.10 10.49 -0.71
CA LEU A 94 5.82 11.60 -1.60
C LEU A 94 7.10 12.15 -2.27
N GLU A 95 8.22 12.23 -1.56
CA GLU A 95 9.49 12.73 -2.09
C GLU A 95 10.14 11.81 -3.15
N ARG A 96 9.67 10.57 -3.30
CA ARG A 96 10.29 9.55 -4.17
C ARG A 96 9.82 9.60 -5.63
N TYR A 97 8.68 10.22 -5.90
CA TYR A 97 7.95 10.10 -7.16
C TYR A 97 7.78 11.47 -7.81
N ASP A 98 7.76 11.53 -9.14
CA ASP A 98 7.46 12.77 -9.88
C ASP A 98 5.94 13.00 -10.02
N SER A 99 5.15 11.94 -9.85
CA SER A 99 3.69 12.01 -9.73
C SER A 99 3.17 11.06 -8.67
N VAL A 100 2.17 11.50 -7.93
CA VAL A 100 1.53 10.74 -6.85
C VAL A 100 0.02 10.89 -6.90
N ALA A 101 -0.70 9.85 -6.50
CA ALA A 101 -2.12 9.92 -6.20
C ALA A 101 -2.45 9.18 -4.90
N LEU A 102 -3.46 9.67 -4.21
CA LEU A 102 -4.09 9.03 -3.07
C LEU A 102 -5.48 8.56 -3.49
N LEU A 103 -5.75 7.28 -3.30
CA LEU A 103 -6.98 6.61 -3.71
C LEU A 103 -7.73 6.16 -2.46
N ARG A 104 -9.03 6.43 -2.42
CA ARG A 104 -9.91 5.93 -1.37
C ARG A 104 -10.67 4.72 -1.87
N VAL A 105 -10.53 3.59 -1.20
CA VAL A 105 -11.30 2.38 -1.50
C VAL A 105 -12.72 2.49 -0.96
N SER A 106 -13.69 2.14 -1.79
CA SER A 106 -15.13 2.07 -1.51
C SER A 106 -15.44 0.89 -0.57
N ALA A 107 -15.02 1.03 0.68
CA ALA A 107 -15.22 0.06 1.74
C ALA A 107 -15.62 0.75 3.06
N PRO A 108 -16.18 0.03 4.04
CA PRO A 108 -16.34 0.56 5.40
C PRO A 108 -14.98 0.91 6.03
N GLU A 109 -14.97 1.85 6.98
CA GLU A 109 -13.76 2.25 7.71
C GLU A 109 -13.07 1.06 8.40
N ASP A 110 -13.85 0.18 9.04
CA ASP A 110 -13.33 -1.02 9.69
C ASP A 110 -12.63 -1.98 8.71
N THR A 111 -13.11 -2.06 7.46
CA THR A 111 -12.48 -2.86 6.40
C THR A 111 -11.15 -2.24 5.97
N ARG A 112 -11.11 -0.91 5.77
CA ARG A 112 -9.87 -0.20 5.47
C ARG A 112 -8.83 -0.34 6.59
N ALA A 113 -9.25 -0.23 7.83
CA ALA A 113 -8.40 -0.47 9.00
C ALA A 113 -7.93 -1.93 9.09
N GLY A 114 -8.79 -2.89 8.76
CA GLY A 114 -8.46 -4.31 8.68
C GLY A 114 -7.39 -4.60 7.62
N ALA A 115 -7.49 -3.97 6.45
CA ALA A 115 -6.49 -4.10 5.37
C ALA A 115 -5.12 -3.60 5.86
N VAL A 116 -5.08 -2.43 6.49
CA VAL A 116 -3.86 -1.91 7.12
C VAL A 116 -3.32 -2.86 8.18
N GLY A 117 -4.19 -3.42 9.03
CA GLY A 117 -3.79 -4.40 10.05
C GLY A 117 -3.11 -5.64 9.45
N PHE A 118 -3.64 -6.16 8.34
CA PHE A 118 -3.01 -7.25 7.60
C PHE A 118 -1.64 -6.82 7.04
N ALA A 119 -1.57 -5.67 6.37
CA ALA A 119 -0.32 -5.21 5.75
C ALA A 119 0.79 -4.96 6.78
N LEU A 120 0.45 -4.36 7.92
CA LEU A 120 1.38 -4.17 9.04
C LEU A 120 1.88 -5.51 9.61
N ALA A 121 1.04 -6.54 9.65
CA ALA A 121 1.47 -7.88 10.07
C ALA A 121 2.44 -8.56 9.07
N GLN A 122 2.61 -8.00 7.87
CA GLN A 122 3.57 -8.49 6.87
C GLN A 122 4.95 -7.84 6.98
N VAL A 123 5.11 -6.79 7.80
CA VAL A 123 6.38 -6.08 7.98
C VAL A 123 7.52 -7.06 8.29
N GLY A 124 8.63 -6.93 7.56
CA GLY A 124 9.79 -7.80 7.62
C GLY A 124 9.79 -8.97 6.62
N LYS A 125 8.68 -9.24 5.91
CA LYS A 125 8.68 -10.19 4.79
C LYS A 125 9.51 -9.65 3.61
N PRO A 126 10.21 -10.52 2.86
CA PRO A 126 10.99 -10.11 1.70
C PRO A 126 10.10 -9.61 0.55
N TYR A 127 10.71 -8.84 -0.36
CA TYR A 127 10.07 -8.42 -1.61
C TYR A 127 9.88 -9.63 -2.53
N ASP A 128 8.76 -9.66 -3.23
CA ASP A 128 8.52 -10.64 -4.29
C ASP A 128 8.95 -10.07 -5.64
N PHE A 129 9.95 -10.68 -6.28
CA PHE A 129 10.38 -10.27 -7.62
C PHE A 129 9.58 -10.96 -8.74
N ALA A 130 8.72 -11.94 -8.40
CA ALA A 130 7.86 -12.65 -9.33
C ALA A 130 6.52 -11.92 -9.53
N MET A 131 6.57 -10.72 -10.13
CA MET A 131 5.41 -9.81 -10.28
C MET A 131 4.38 -10.24 -11.34
N TRP A 132 4.40 -11.49 -11.79
CA TRP A 132 3.49 -12.04 -12.82
C TRP A 132 2.37 -12.93 -12.25
N THR A 133 2.38 -13.18 -10.94
CA THR A 133 1.30 -13.83 -10.19
C THR A 133 0.99 -13.02 -8.93
N LYS A 134 -0.17 -13.24 -8.31
CA LYS A 134 -0.52 -12.66 -7.00
C LYS A 134 -1.04 -13.73 -6.05
N GLN A 135 -0.82 -13.54 -4.75
CA GLN A 135 -1.32 -14.41 -3.69
C GLN A 135 -1.83 -13.61 -2.49
N VAL A 136 -2.91 -14.10 -1.86
CA VAL A 136 -3.45 -13.48 -0.65
C VAL A 136 -2.54 -13.74 0.56
N TYR A 137 -1.97 -14.94 0.66
CA TYR A 137 -1.12 -15.36 1.78
C TYR A 137 0.25 -15.82 1.28
N GLY A 138 1.11 -14.84 1.00
CA GLY A 138 2.47 -15.04 0.49
C GLY A 138 3.55 -15.12 1.57
N ARG A 139 4.69 -15.71 1.21
CA ARG A 139 5.95 -15.62 1.98
C ARG A 139 6.72 -14.33 1.66
N SER A 140 6.36 -13.70 0.56
CA SER A 140 6.86 -12.44 -0.01
C SER A 140 5.67 -11.70 -0.62
N TYR A 141 5.83 -10.39 -0.81
CA TYR A 141 4.87 -9.57 -1.57
C TYR A 141 5.62 -8.54 -2.43
N TYR A 142 5.10 -8.24 -3.61
CA TYR A 142 5.44 -6.97 -4.30
C TYR A 142 4.46 -5.86 -3.91
N CYS A 143 4.74 -4.64 -4.36
CA CYS A 143 4.08 -3.41 -3.90
C CYS A 143 2.56 -3.47 -3.99
N SER A 144 2.00 -3.67 -5.17
CA SER A 144 0.55 -3.72 -5.43
C SER A 144 -0.09 -5.02 -4.95
N GLU A 145 0.63 -6.13 -4.96
CA GLU A 145 0.15 -7.37 -4.37
C GLU A 145 -0.16 -7.23 -2.89
N LEU A 146 0.72 -6.58 -2.12
CA LEU A 146 0.50 -6.36 -0.69
C LEU A 146 -0.80 -5.58 -0.45
N VAL A 147 -1.04 -4.53 -1.25
CA VAL A 147 -2.22 -3.67 -1.15
C VAL A 147 -3.49 -4.47 -1.50
N TRP A 148 -3.47 -5.17 -2.63
CA TRP A 148 -4.58 -6.02 -3.07
C TRP A 148 -4.89 -7.12 -2.04
N ALA A 149 -3.88 -7.88 -1.62
CA ALA A 149 -4.03 -8.96 -0.64
C ALA A 149 -4.60 -8.45 0.69
N ALA A 150 -4.18 -7.26 1.13
CA ALA A 150 -4.71 -6.63 2.33
C ALA A 150 -6.22 -6.39 2.27
N TYR A 151 -6.72 -5.86 1.16
CA TYR A 151 -8.15 -5.66 0.96
C TYR A 151 -8.91 -6.97 0.82
N MET A 152 -8.34 -7.98 0.14
CA MET A 152 -8.94 -9.31 0.08
C MET A 152 -9.10 -9.96 1.46
N VAL A 153 -8.10 -9.84 2.33
CA VAL A 153 -8.15 -10.40 3.70
C VAL A 153 -9.17 -9.65 4.58
N ALA A 154 -9.25 -8.33 4.42
CA ALA A 154 -10.17 -7.51 5.20
C ALA A 154 -11.65 -7.68 4.81
N GLY A 155 -11.94 -8.44 3.75
CA GLY A 155 -13.28 -8.56 3.18
C GLY A 155 -13.72 -7.31 2.42
N GLY A 156 -12.76 -6.56 1.87
CA GLY A 156 -13.01 -5.44 0.97
C GLY A 156 -13.26 -5.88 -0.47
N PRO A 157 -13.46 -4.91 -1.38
CA PRO A 157 -13.58 -5.19 -2.80
C PRO A 157 -12.28 -5.75 -3.38
N ASP A 158 -12.41 -6.50 -4.49
CA ASP A 158 -11.27 -6.92 -5.30
C ASP A 158 -10.82 -5.73 -6.15
N ILE A 159 -9.88 -4.95 -5.64
CA ILE A 159 -9.34 -3.74 -6.28
C ILE A 159 -8.33 -4.06 -7.40
N ASP A 160 -8.60 -5.12 -8.15
CA ASP A 160 -7.89 -5.49 -9.35
C ASP A 160 -8.85 -5.37 -10.53
N ALA A 161 -8.64 -4.34 -11.35
CA ALA A 161 -9.46 -4.08 -12.52
C ALA A 161 -9.46 -5.23 -13.55
N HIS A 162 -8.46 -6.12 -13.53
CA HIS A 162 -8.41 -7.32 -14.36
C HIS A 162 -8.00 -8.56 -13.54
N PRO A 163 -8.92 -9.11 -12.71
CA PRO A 163 -8.58 -10.15 -11.72
C PRO A 163 -8.20 -11.51 -12.33
N GLY A 164 -8.28 -11.64 -13.65
CA GLY A 164 -7.91 -12.84 -14.41
C GLY A 164 -6.64 -12.64 -15.22
N PHE A 165 -6.46 -13.46 -16.25
CA PHE A 165 -5.32 -13.29 -17.14
C PHE A 165 -5.47 -12.06 -18.03
N SER A 166 -4.44 -11.21 -18.06
CA SER A 166 -4.27 -10.20 -19.10
C SER A 166 -2.88 -10.30 -19.72
N TRP A 167 -2.74 -9.96 -21.00
CA TRP A 167 -1.42 -9.93 -21.64
C TRP A 167 -0.49 -8.87 -21.06
N LYS A 168 -1.06 -7.83 -20.44
CA LYS A 168 -0.32 -6.70 -19.87
C LYS A 168 0.16 -6.98 -18.44
N TYR A 169 -0.65 -7.66 -17.63
CA TYR A 169 -0.42 -7.86 -16.20
C TYR A 169 -0.22 -9.33 -15.82
N LEU A 170 -0.37 -10.24 -16.79
CA LEU A 170 -0.36 -11.69 -16.62
C LEU A 170 -1.40 -12.12 -15.60
N TRP A 171 -0.99 -12.74 -14.50
CA TRP A 171 -1.84 -13.08 -13.35
C TRP A 171 -1.50 -12.24 -12.11
N GLY A 172 -0.75 -11.16 -12.29
CA GLY A 172 -0.42 -10.21 -11.24
C GLY A 172 -1.53 -9.18 -11.03
N VAL A 173 -1.23 -8.18 -10.20
CA VAL A 173 -2.03 -6.96 -10.04
C VAL A 173 -1.08 -5.78 -10.05
N ALA A 174 -1.14 -4.89 -11.03
CA ALA A 174 -0.27 -3.72 -11.09
C ALA A 174 -0.83 -2.53 -10.28
N PRO A 175 0.01 -1.56 -9.85
CA PRO A 175 -0.49 -0.32 -9.24
C PRO A 175 -1.48 0.42 -10.14
N GLN A 176 -1.29 0.34 -11.46
CA GLN A 176 -2.21 0.88 -12.44
C GLN A 176 -3.61 0.23 -12.35
N GLU A 177 -3.70 -1.06 -12.09
CA GLU A 177 -4.99 -1.76 -11.98
C GLU A 177 -5.76 -1.32 -10.74
N ILE A 178 -5.06 -1.08 -9.63
CA ILE A 178 -5.67 -0.51 -8.43
C ILE A 178 -6.19 0.91 -8.71
N TYR A 179 -5.43 1.72 -9.46
CA TYR A 179 -5.84 3.07 -9.84
C TYR A 179 -7.04 3.10 -10.79
N ASP A 180 -7.11 2.15 -11.73
CA ASP A 180 -8.17 2.08 -12.74
C ASP A 180 -9.44 1.36 -12.22
N ASP A 181 -9.38 0.74 -11.04
CA ASP A 181 -10.47 -0.04 -10.47
C ASP A 181 -11.65 0.85 -10.03
N SER A 182 -12.88 0.40 -10.33
CA SER A 182 -14.11 1.15 -10.03
C SER A 182 -14.44 1.28 -8.54
N ASP A 183 -13.84 0.44 -7.69
CA ASP A 183 -13.96 0.52 -6.24
C ASP A 183 -12.91 1.44 -5.61
N THR A 184 -12.08 2.14 -6.40
CA THR A 184 -11.21 3.20 -5.91
C THR A 184 -11.58 4.57 -6.49
N ALA A 185 -11.36 5.62 -5.70
CA ALA A 185 -11.58 6.99 -6.13
C ALA A 185 -10.38 7.86 -5.79
N VAL A 186 -9.90 8.65 -6.75
CA VAL A 186 -8.84 9.64 -6.53
C VAL A 186 -9.34 10.73 -5.59
N VAL A 187 -8.72 10.85 -4.41
CA VAL A 187 -8.99 11.92 -3.44
C VAL A 187 -7.91 13.00 -3.43
N TYR A 188 -6.73 12.68 -3.97
CA TYR A 188 -5.64 13.64 -4.20
C TYR A 188 -4.77 13.16 -5.36
N GLN A 189 -4.29 14.09 -6.18
CA GLN A 189 -3.30 13.82 -7.21
C GLN A 189 -2.42 15.04 -7.44
N HIS A 190 -1.11 14.83 -7.62
CA HIS A 190 -0.16 15.89 -7.89
C HIS A 190 1.03 15.39 -8.71
N SER A 191 1.51 16.22 -9.63
CA SER A 191 2.70 15.99 -10.46
C SER A 191 3.65 17.19 -10.37
N ALA A 192 4.96 16.92 -10.31
CA ALA A 192 6.03 17.92 -10.22
C ALA A 192 6.24 18.72 -11.52
#